data_AF-A0A928XD40-F1
#
_entry.id   AF-A0A928XD40-F1
#
_cell.length_a   1.000
_cell.length_b   1.000
_cell.length_c   1.000
_cell.angle_alpha   90.00
_cell.angle_beta   90.00
_cell.angle_gamma   90.00
#
_symmetry.space_group_name_H-M   'P 1'
#
loop_
_entity.id
_entity.type
_entity.pdbx_description
1 polymer ?
#
loop_
_entity_poly.entity_id
_entity_poly.type
_entity_poly.pdbx_seq_one_letter_code
_entity_poly.pdbx_strand_id
1 'polypeptide(L)'
;MADEAEAAPWTERILRAGVTPNRLTVLNLALSVGTAGLLTVGASHAPPWEPDAPVPVSAWPMLTLAVMSLAFLIDLADGALARLSGRVTPFGAVLDSTLDRYSDLLIFGGCALHFSMRGNLTWTAASLLAGMHAVVISYAKARTENFVRTGNHGFWQRGERCILFTAGVATGHAAAALAILAVLPVTTVILRLRLACDALRDRDGRTGAGPPPPPRELRRGGPAYLAAMAAMIAWIGVAPRVWPAWYGTPDPLRTFLTRLASDT
;
A
#
# COMPACT_ATOMS: atom_id res chain seq x y z
N MET A 1 15.02 -15.53 -32.31
CA MET A 1 16.24 -15.39 -31.49
C MET A 1 16.12 -14.20 -30.57
N ALA A 2 15.28 -14.32 -29.53
CA ALA A 2 15.43 -13.56 -28.30
C ALA A 2 15.43 -14.63 -27.20
N ASP A 3 16.48 -14.63 -26.40
CA ASP A 3 16.88 -15.69 -25.47
C ASP A 3 15.72 -16.35 -24.73
N GLU A 4 15.77 -17.68 -24.72
CA GLU A 4 15.26 -18.50 -23.62
C GLU A 4 15.85 -17.92 -22.33
N ALA A 5 15.08 -17.07 -21.66
CA ALA A 5 15.41 -16.61 -20.32
C ALA A 5 15.53 -17.85 -19.44
N GLU A 6 16.76 -18.28 -19.21
CA GLU A 6 17.14 -19.36 -18.32
C GLU A 6 16.31 -19.20 -17.04
N ALA A 7 15.31 -20.06 -16.87
CA ALA A 7 14.40 -19.98 -15.74
C ALA A 7 15.28 -20.05 -14.49
N ALA A 8 15.34 -18.94 -13.74
CA ALA A 8 16.33 -18.77 -12.68
C ALA A 8 16.39 -20.03 -11.80
N PRO A 9 17.56 -20.51 -11.35
CA PRO A 9 17.73 -21.86 -10.76
C PRO A 9 16.79 -22.18 -9.59
N TRP A 10 16.27 -21.16 -8.92
CA TRP A 10 15.29 -21.29 -7.85
C TRP A 10 13.89 -21.70 -8.36
N THR A 11 13.51 -21.31 -9.57
CA THR A 11 12.20 -21.56 -10.18
C THR A 11 11.94 -23.06 -10.31
N GLU A 12 12.89 -23.81 -10.88
CA GLU A 12 12.78 -25.27 -11.01
C GLU A 12 12.74 -25.96 -9.64
N ARG A 13 13.53 -25.49 -8.67
CA ARG A 13 13.54 -26.05 -7.31
C ARG A 13 12.20 -25.87 -6.61
N ILE A 14 11.58 -24.70 -6.72
CA ILE A 14 10.25 -24.41 -6.15
C ILE A 14 9.16 -25.24 -6.82
N LEU A 15 9.22 -25.39 -8.16
CA LEU A 15 8.26 -26.22 -8.90
C LEU A 15 8.39 -27.71 -8.55
N ARG A 16 9.63 -28.22 -8.41
CA ARG A 16 9.89 -29.61 -8.00
C ARG A 16 9.43 -29.89 -6.57
N ALA A 17 9.43 -28.88 -5.70
CA ALA A 17 8.84 -28.97 -4.35
C ALA A 17 7.29 -28.95 -4.35
N GLY A 18 6.64 -28.89 -5.53
CA GLY A 18 5.17 -28.90 -5.64
C GLY A 18 4.51 -27.58 -5.25
N VAL A 19 5.27 -26.49 -5.12
CA VAL A 19 4.73 -25.16 -4.81
C VAL A 19 4.12 -24.56 -6.07
N THR A 20 2.87 -24.11 -5.97
CA THR A 20 2.15 -23.46 -7.07
C THR A 20 2.01 -21.95 -6.79
N PRO A 21 1.87 -21.10 -7.84
CA PRO A 21 1.63 -19.67 -7.64
C PRO A 21 0.47 -19.38 -6.68
N ASN A 22 -0.68 -20.03 -6.86
CA ASN A 22 -1.84 -19.84 -5.98
C ASN A 22 -1.56 -20.21 -4.50
N ARG A 23 -0.69 -21.20 -4.23
CA ARG A 23 -0.29 -21.54 -2.85
C ARG A 23 0.56 -20.43 -2.24
N LEU A 24 1.43 -19.79 -3.02
CA LEU A 24 2.21 -18.64 -2.58
C LEU A 24 1.31 -17.44 -2.29
N THR A 25 0.31 -17.19 -3.13
CA THR A 25 -0.67 -16.12 -2.88
C THR A 25 -1.46 -16.34 -1.58
N VAL A 26 -1.87 -17.59 -1.29
CA VAL A 26 -2.53 -17.92 -0.01
C VAL A 26 -1.57 -17.80 1.17
N LEU A 27 -0.30 -18.18 1.00
CA LEU A 27 0.74 -17.99 2.02
C LEU A 27 0.96 -16.50 2.32
N ASN A 28 0.99 -15.65 1.28
CA ASN A 28 1.08 -14.20 1.44
C ASN A 28 -0.08 -13.63 2.26
N LEU A 29 -1.30 -14.12 2.03
CA LEU A 29 -2.46 -13.76 2.86
C LEU A 29 -2.27 -14.18 4.32
N ALA A 30 -1.79 -15.40 4.57
CA ALA A 30 -1.54 -15.88 5.93
C ALA A 30 -0.47 -15.03 6.66
N LEU A 31 0.60 -14.65 5.96
CA LEU A 31 1.60 -13.71 6.49
C LEU A 31 1.00 -12.34 6.77
N SER A 32 0.10 -11.86 5.91
CA SER A 32 -0.61 -10.59 6.11
C SER A 32 -1.50 -10.60 7.34
N VAL A 33 -2.14 -11.73 7.68
CA VAL A 33 -2.85 -11.92 8.96
C VAL A 33 -1.87 -11.81 10.13
N GLY A 34 -0.69 -12.43 10.03
CA GLY A 34 0.38 -12.31 11.03
C GLY A 34 0.85 -10.87 11.20
N THR A 35 1.12 -10.16 10.11
CA THR A 35 1.49 -8.73 10.11
C THR A 35 0.40 -7.89 10.77
N ALA A 36 -0.88 -8.12 10.45
CA ALA A 36 -1.99 -7.42 11.08
C ALA A 36 -2.06 -7.64 12.59
N GLY A 37 -1.82 -8.88 13.06
CA GLY A 37 -1.73 -9.20 14.49
C GLY A 37 -0.59 -8.45 15.18
N LEU A 38 0.60 -8.43 14.58
CA LEU A 38 1.75 -7.71 15.12
C LEU A 38 1.51 -6.19 15.17
N LEU A 39 0.92 -5.61 14.12
CA LEU A 39 0.52 -4.20 14.10
C LEU A 39 -0.54 -3.88 15.17
N THR A 40 -1.51 -4.77 15.37
CA THR A 40 -2.54 -4.62 16.41
C THR A 40 -1.90 -4.43 17.80
N VAL A 41 -0.81 -5.16 18.08
CA VAL A 41 -0.07 -5.04 19.34
C VAL A 41 0.81 -3.80 19.36
N GLY A 42 1.56 -3.53 18.28
CA GLY A 42 2.73 -2.65 18.32
C GLY A 42 2.84 -1.57 17.23
N ALA A 43 1.78 -1.19 16.50
CA ALA A 43 1.88 -0.21 15.41
C ALA A 43 2.46 1.17 15.81
N SER A 44 2.25 1.63 17.04
CA SER A 44 2.82 2.90 17.56
C SER A 44 4.10 2.72 18.39
N HIS A 45 4.68 1.53 18.44
CA HIS A 45 5.86 1.28 19.28
C HIS A 45 7.12 1.76 18.57
N ALA A 46 8.03 2.35 19.34
CA ALA A 46 9.35 2.71 18.85
C ALA A 46 10.26 1.47 18.77
N PRO A 47 11.19 1.46 17.82
CA PRO A 47 12.17 0.40 17.71
C PRO A 47 13.27 0.54 18.77
N PRO A 48 14.05 -0.52 19.05
CA PRO A 48 15.06 -0.51 20.12
C PRO A 48 16.17 0.55 19.99
N TRP A 49 16.43 1.06 18.79
CA TRP A 49 17.44 2.09 18.52
C TRP A 49 16.92 3.53 18.70
N GLU A 50 15.65 3.72 19.08
CA GLU A 50 15.09 5.02 19.44
C GLU A 50 14.58 4.99 20.89
N PRO A 51 15.49 4.85 21.89
CA PRO A 51 15.13 4.62 23.28
C PRO A 51 14.39 5.81 23.92
N ASP A 52 14.62 7.03 23.43
CA ASP A 52 14.05 8.27 23.97
C ASP A 52 12.69 8.63 23.36
N ALA A 53 12.10 7.74 22.56
CA ALA A 53 10.80 8.00 21.94
C ALA A 53 9.69 8.16 22.99
N PRO A 54 8.69 9.03 22.75
CA PRO A 54 7.56 9.24 23.68
C PRO A 54 6.51 8.11 23.62
N VAL A 55 6.92 6.91 23.23
CA VAL A 55 6.09 5.72 23.03
C VAL A 55 6.82 4.48 23.55
N PRO A 56 6.12 3.38 23.85
CA PRO A 56 6.77 2.15 24.30
C PRO A 56 7.79 1.65 23.27
N VAL A 57 9.01 1.39 23.74
CA VAL A 57 10.08 0.79 22.95
C VAL A 57 9.94 -0.73 23.02
N SER A 58 9.99 -1.41 21.87
CA SER A 58 9.83 -2.88 21.81
C SER A 58 10.36 -3.49 20.51
N ALA A 59 10.39 -4.82 20.45
CA ALA A 59 10.75 -5.56 19.23
C ALA A 59 9.60 -5.67 18.20
N TRP A 60 8.38 -5.22 18.52
CA TRP A 60 7.22 -5.36 17.63
C TRP A 60 7.42 -4.77 16.23
N PRO A 61 8.00 -3.56 16.06
CA PRO A 61 8.27 -3.02 14.73
C PRO A 61 9.22 -3.89 13.90
N MET A 62 10.25 -4.47 14.53
CA MET A 62 11.22 -5.35 13.84
C MET A 62 10.58 -6.68 13.41
N LEU A 63 9.79 -7.29 14.29
CA LEU A 63 9.05 -8.51 13.98
C LEU A 63 8.05 -8.26 12.83
N THR A 64 7.33 -7.14 12.90
CA THR A 64 6.40 -6.71 11.85
C THR A 64 7.13 -6.50 10.54
N LEU A 65 8.27 -5.80 10.56
CA LEU A 65 9.10 -5.57 9.39
C LEU A 65 9.56 -6.89 8.75
N ALA A 66 10.03 -7.85 9.55
CA ALA A 66 10.51 -9.14 9.06
C ALA A 66 9.38 -9.93 8.37
N VAL A 67 8.22 -10.06 9.02
CA VAL A 67 7.07 -10.81 8.47
C VAL A 67 6.51 -10.11 7.24
N MET A 68 6.35 -8.78 7.28
CA MET A 68 5.82 -8.01 6.16
C MET A 68 6.76 -7.98 4.95
N SER A 69 8.08 -7.89 5.18
CA SER A 69 9.07 -7.96 4.11
C SER A 69 9.07 -9.35 3.46
N LEU A 70 8.92 -10.42 4.25
CA LEU A 70 8.77 -11.77 3.73
C LEU A 70 7.50 -11.92 2.88
N ALA A 71 6.37 -11.38 3.35
CA ALA A 71 5.11 -11.36 2.60
C ALA A 71 5.29 -10.66 1.25
N PHE A 72 5.89 -9.47 1.25
CA PHE A 72 6.20 -8.72 0.02
C PHE A 72 7.12 -9.51 -0.93
N LEU A 73 8.17 -10.16 -0.42
CA LEU A 73 9.03 -10.98 -1.27
C LEU A 73 8.29 -12.16 -1.91
N ILE A 74 7.35 -12.78 -1.19
CA ILE A 74 6.52 -13.88 -1.70
C ILE A 74 5.54 -13.38 -2.79
N ASP A 75 4.94 -12.20 -2.62
CA ASP A 75 4.08 -11.50 -3.59
C ASP A 75 4.83 -11.14 -4.88
N LEU A 76 6.12 -10.80 -4.79
CA LEU A 76 6.94 -10.63 -5.99
C LEU A 76 7.26 -11.98 -6.64
N ALA A 77 7.52 -13.00 -5.83
CA ALA A 77 7.94 -14.32 -6.28
C ALA A 77 6.79 -15.08 -6.96
N ASP A 78 5.54 -14.96 -6.51
CA ASP A 78 4.42 -15.71 -7.10
C ASP A 78 4.08 -15.24 -8.52
N GLY A 79 4.11 -13.93 -8.77
CA GLY A 79 3.94 -13.34 -10.09
C GLY A 79 5.12 -13.66 -11.01
N ALA A 80 6.35 -13.64 -10.50
CA ALA A 80 7.52 -14.06 -11.26
C ALA A 80 7.47 -15.56 -11.59
N LEU A 81 7.14 -16.41 -10.62
CA LEU A 81 7.01 -17.85 -10.77
C LEU A 81 5.94 -18.18 -11.81
N ALA A 82 4.77 -17.54 -11.78
CA ALA A 82 3.71 -17.76 -12.75
C ALA A 82 4.18 -17.48 -14.18
N ARG A 83 4.91 -16.38 -14.40
CA ARG A 83 5.46 -15.99 -15.72
C ARG A 83 6.56 -16.95 -16.19
N LEU A 84 7.54 -17.22 -15.33
CA LEU A 84 8.70 -18.06 -15.67
C LEU A 84 8.32 -19.54 -15.85
N SER A 85 7.30 -20.02 -15.15
CA SER A 85 6.83 -21.41 -15.25
C SER A 85 5.76 -21.63 -16.33
N GLY A 86 5.35 -20.59 -17.06
CA GLY A 86 4.25 -20.68 -18.03
C GLY A 86 2.89 -21.01 -17.41
N ARG A 87 2.72 -20.84 -16.09
CA ARG A 87 1.50 -21.18 -15.34
C ARG A 87 0.61 -19.96 -15.07
N VAL A 88 0.69 -18.92 -15.89
CA VAL A 88 -0.20 -17.76 -15.80
C VAL A 88 -1.62 -18.20 -16.16
N THR A 89 -2.57 -18.00 -15.26
CA THR A 89 -3.99 -18.32 -15.51
C THR A 89 -4.88 -17.10 -15.22
N PRO A 90 -6.01 -16.91 -15.95
CA PRO A 90 -6.95 -15.83 -15.66
C PRO A 90 -7.50 -15.88 -14.24
N PHE A 91 -7.80 -17.08 -13.74
CA PHE A 91 -8.23 -17.26 -12.35
C PHE A 91 -7.14 -16.87 -11.36
N GLY A 92 -5.89 -17.27 -11.61
CA GLY A 92 -4.75 -16.88 -10.76
C GLY A 92 -4.60 -15.37 -10.66
N ALA A 93 -4.75 -14.64 -11.77
CA ALA A 93 -4.73 -13.18 -11.75
C ALA A 93 -5.91 -12.57 -10.95
N VAL A 94 -7.11 -13.16 -11.04
CA VAL A 94 -8.25 -12.73 -10.22
C VAL A 94 -8.00 -13.02 -8.74
N LEU A 95 -7.49 -14.22 -8.41
CA LEU A 95 -7.18 -14.64 -7.05
C LEU A 95 -6.12 -13.73 -6.41
N ASP A 96 -4.97 -13.58 -7.06
CA ASP A 96 -3.86 -12.70 -6.66
C ASP A 96 -4.36 -11.30 -6.37
N SER A 97 -5.00 -10.70 -7.38
CA SER A 97 -5.53 -9.37 -7.24
C SER A 97 -6.59 -9.30 -6.12
N THR A 98 -7.42 -10.32 -5.88
CA THR A 98 -8.42 -10.27 -4.80
C THR A 98 -7.77 -10.36 -3.42
N LEU A 99 -6.85 -11.30 -3.23
CA LEU A 99 -6.16 -11.51 -1.96
C LEU A 99 -5.28 -10.31 -1.59
N ASP A 100 -4.74 -9.59 -2.58
CA ASP A 100 -4.07 -8.31 -2.39
C ASP A 100 -4.91 -7.29 -1.63
N ARG A 101 -6.21 -7.17 -1.96
CA ARG A 101 -7.12 -6.23 -1.27
C ARG A 101 -7.36 -6.69 0.16
N TYR A 102 -7.50 -8.00 0.39
CA TYR A 102 -7.61 -8.54 1.74
C TYR A 102 -6.35 -8.25 2.55
N SER A 103 -5.16 -8.48 2.00
CA SER A 103 -3.89 -8.19 2.64
C SER A 103 -3.75 -6.70 2.98
N ASP A 104 -4.05 -5.80 2.04
CA ASP A 104 -4.02 -4.35 2.29
C ASP A 104 -4.99 -3.98 3.44
N LEU A 105 -6.23 -4.50 3.41
CA LEU A 105 -7.24 -4.25 4.46
C LEU A 105 -6.86 -4.85 5.82
N LEU A 106 -6.23 -6.03 5.85
CA LEU A 106 -5.76 -6.65 7.09
C LEU A 106 -4.66 -5.80 7.73
N ILE A 107 -3.68 -5.35 6.95
CA ILE A 107 -2.56 -4.52 7.43
C ILE A 107 -3.08 -3.21 8.02
N PHE A 108 -3.90 -2.46 7.27
CA PHE A 108 -4.47 -1.21 7.76
C PHE A 108 -5.51 -1.43 8.86
N GLY A 109 -6.25 -2.53 8.83
CA GLY A 109 -7.19 -2.95 9.87
C GLY A 109 -6.49 -3.24 11.20
N GLY A 110 -5.33 -3.89 11.18
CA GLY A 110 -4.50 -4.10 12.38
C GLY A 110 -4.06 -2.78 13.01
N CYS A 111 -3.69 -1.79 12.19
CA CYS A 111 -3.41 -0.43 12.69
C CYS A 111 -4.67 0.24 13.26
N ALA A 112 -5.81 0.13 12.58
CA ALA A 112 -7.07 0.71 13.04
C ALA A 112 -7.47 0.14 14.43
N LEU A 113 -7.35 -1.18 14.61
CA LEU A 113 -7.57 -1.86 15.88
C LEU A 113 -6.59 -1.38 16.96
N HIS A 114 -5.29 -1.30 16.64
CA HIS A 114 -4.25 -0.82 17.54
C HIS A 114 -4.58 0.56 18.13
N PHE A 115 -4.90 1.53 17.26
CA PHE A 115 -5.20 2.89 17.67
C PHE A 115 -6.58 3.02 18.32
N SER A 116 -7.55 2.22 17.88
CA SER A 116 -8.90 2.22 18.45
C SER A 116 -8.90 1.73 19.90
N MET A 117 -8.14 0.66 20.20
CA MET A 117 -8.00 0.16 21.57
C MET A 117 -7.30 1.16 22.51
N ARG A 118 -6.51 2.08 21.94
CA ARG A 118 -5.85 3.19 22.66
C ARG A 118 -6.70 4.46 22.69
N GLY A 119 -7.92 4.42 22.15
CA GLY A 119 -8.81 5.57 22.08
C GLY A 119 -8.36 6.68 21.14
N ASN A 120 -7.39 6.45 20.25
CA ASN A 120 -6.85 7.46 19.35
C ASN A 120 -7.65 7.51 18.03
N LEU A 121 -8.61 8.44 17.97
CA LEU A 121 -9.53 8.58 16.84
C LEU A 121 -8.81 9.00 15.55
N THR A 122 -7.82 9.90 15.65
CA THR A 122 -7.06 10.39 14.50
C THR A 122 -6.44 9.25 13.72
N TRP A 123 -5.68 8.39 14.40
CA TRP A 123 -4.92 7.33 13.73
C TRP A 123 -5.78 6.12 13.38
N THR A 124 -6.88 5.88 14.11
CA THR A 124 -7.92 4.95 13.66
C THR A 124 -8.53 5.42 12.34
N ALA A 125 -8.96 6.67 12.23
CA ALA A 125 -9.55 7.22 11.01
C ALA A 125 -8.55 7.20 9.85
N ALA A 126 -7.28 7.60 10.09
CA ALA A 126 -6.23 7.54 9.08
C ALA A 126 -5.99 6.11 8.57
N SER A 127 -6.00 5.12 9.46
CA SER A 127 -5.86 3.70 9.10
C SER A 127 -7.02 3.23 8.20
N LEU A 128 -8.26 3.58 8.57
CA LEU A 128 -9.44 3.23 7.77
C LEU A 128 -9.42 3.90 6.39
N LEU A 129 -9.03 5.17 6.32
CA LEU A 129 -8.90 5.91 5.07
C LEU A 129 -7.79 5.34 4.17
N ALA A 130 -6.65 4.95 4.73
CA ALA A 130 -5.58 4.29 3.98
C ALA A 130 -6.05 2.95 3.37
N GLY A 131 -6.76 2.14 4.15
CA GLY A 131 -7.39 0.89 3.67
C GLY A 131 -8.45 1.13 2.60
N MET A 132 -9.31 2.13 2.79
CA MET A 132 -10.30 2.55 1.79
C MET A 132 -9.62 2.92 0.47
N HIS A 133 -8.57 3.76 0.51
CA HIS A 133 -7.85 4.16 -0.70
C HIS A 133 -7.19 2.99 -1.41
N ALA A 134 -6.61 2.03 -0.68
CA ALA A 134 -6.02 0.84 -1.28
C ALA A 134 -7.04 0.03 -2.12
N VAL A 135 -8.27 -0.11 -1.61
CA VAL A 135 -9.38 -0.77 -2.32
C VAL A 135 -9.90 0.08 -3.47
N VAL A 136 -10.22 1.35 -3.22
CA VAL A 136 -10.83 2.25 -4.22
C VAL A 136 -9.92 2.46 -5.42
N ILE A 137 -8.60 2.58 -5.22
CA ILE A 137 -7.64 2.69 -6.32
C ILE A 137 -7.69 1.44 -7.19
N SER A 138 -7.65 0.26 -6.58
CA SER A 138 -7.67 -1.02 -7.28
C SER A 138 -8.99 -1.23 -8.03
N TYR A 139 -10.11 -0.90 -7.38
CA TYR A 139 -11.44 -0.96 -7.97
C TYR A 139 -11.60 0.01 -9.14
N ALA A 140 -11.18 1.28 -8.97
CA ALA A 140 -11.25 2.27 -10.03
C ALA A 140 -10.54 1.76 -11.29
N LYS A 141 -9.31 1.22 -11.16
CA LYS A 141 -8.60 0.63 -12.30
C LYS A 141 -9.38 -0.53 -12.93
N ALA A 142 -9.81 -1.50 -12.14
CA ALA A 142 -10.55 -2.65 -12.66
C ALA A 142 -11.85 -2.23 -13.37
N ARG A 143 -12.53 -1.19 -12.86
CA ARG A 143 -13.76 -0.69 -13.47
C ARG A 143 -13.48 0.09 -14.75
N THR A 144 -12.46 0.93 -14.78
CA THR A 144 -12.10 1.72 -15.96
C THR A 144 -11.59 0.86 -17.10
N GLU A 145 -10.86 -0.22 -16.80
CA GLU A 145 -10.35 -1.18 -17.78
C GLU A 145 -11.45 -1.91 -18.58
N ASN A 146 -12.70 -1.95 -18.08
CA ASN A 146 -13.84 -2.48 -18.84
C ASN A 146 -14.23 -1.59 -20.03
N PHE A 147 -13.96 -0.29 -19.94
CA PHE A 147 -14.35 0.68 -20.94
C PHE A 147 -13.17 1.13 -21.79
N VAL A 148 -12.01 1.32 -21.17
CA VAL A 148 -10.84 1.92 -21.82
C VAL A 148 -9.60 1.23 -21.28
N ARG A 149 -8.61 0.94 -22.14
CA ARG A 149 -7.30 0.47 -21.69
C ARG A 149 -6.56 1.64 -21.02
N THR A 150 -6.86 1.88 -19.75
CA THR A 150 -6.28 2.95 -18.94
C THR A 150 -4.88 2.65 -18.42
N GLY A 151 -4.29 1.50 -18.73
CA GLY A 151 -2.95 1.14 -18.28
C GLY A 151 -2.75 1.30 -16.76
N ASN A 152 -1.48 1.43 -16.36
CA ASN A 152 -1.07 1.63 -14.97
C ASN A 152 -0.88 3.13 -14.66
N HIS A 153 -1.93 3.93 -14.83
CA HIS A 153 -1.91 5.37 -14.54
C HIS A 153 -2.08 5.68 -13.04
N GLY A 154 -1.47 6.79 -12.63
CA GLY A 154 -1.43 7.30 -11.26
C GLY A 154 -0.27 6.79 -10.40
N PHE A 155 0.15 7.66 -9.48
CA PHE A 155 1.32 7.47 -8.63
C PHE A 155 1.11 6.40 -7.55
N TRP A 156 -0.07 6.35 -6.93
CA TRP A 156 -0.34 5.57 -5.73
C TRP A 156 -0.77 4.13 -6.03
N GLN A 157 0.11 3.32 -6.61
CA GLN A 157 -0.14 1.89 -6.79
C GLN A 157 0.29 1.09 -5.56
N ARG A 158 0.08 -0.24 -5.62
CA ARG A 158 0.34 -1.14 -4.50
C ARG A 158 1.80 -1.07 -4.05
N GLY A 159 2.75 -1.11 -4.99
CA GLY A 159 4.18 -1.04 -4.68
C GLY A 159 4.56 0.20 -3.86
N GLU A 160 4.04 1.37 -4.21
CA GLU A 160 4.36 2.63 -3.50
C GLU A 160 3.79 2.63 -2.09
N ARG A 161 2.57 2.11 -1.92
CA ARG A 161 1.96 1.94 -0.60
C ARG A 161 2.76 0.97 0.26
N CYS A 162 3.12 -0.20 -0.28
CA CYS A 162 3.94 -1.18 0.42
C CYS A 162 5.29 -0.60 0.83
N ILE A 163 5.99 0.11 -0.05
CA ILE A 163 7.29 0.73 0.25
C ILE A 163 7.17 1.77 1.36
N LEU A 164 6.21 2.71 1.25
CA LEU A 164 6.06 3.76 2.27
C LEU A 164 5.63 3.20 3.62
N PHE A 165 4.69 2.24 3.62
CA PHE A 165 4.26 1.63 4.87
C PHE A 165 5.37 0.79 5.51
N THR A 166 6.15 0.07 4.69
CA THR A 166 7.37 -0.62 5.14
C THR A 166 8.38 0.33 5.76
N ALA A 167 8.60 1.51 5.16
CA ALA A 167 9.45 2.54 5.75
C ALA A 167 8.92 3.04 7.10
N GLY A 168 7.61 3.23 7.23
CA GLY A 168 6.95 3.58 8.50
C GLY A 168 7.16 2.52 9.58
N VAL A 169 6.95 1.25 9.26
CA VAL A 169 7.19 0.14 10.20
C VAL A 169 8.68 0.03 10.54
N ALA A 170 9.56 0.14 9.54
CA ALA A 170 11.00 0.04 9.73
C ALA A 170 11.56 1.16 10.61
N THR A 171 10.92 2.32 10.67
CA THR A 171 11.31 3.44 11.53
C THR A 171 10.54 3.48 12.86
N GLY A 172 9.49 2.64 13.01
CA GLY A 172 8.52 2.71 14.11
C GLY A 172 7.58 3.92 14.03
N HIS A 173 7.50 4.56 12.86
CA HIS A 173 6.71 5.76 12.60
C HIS A 173 5.50 5.44 11.70
N ALA A 174 4.77 4.37 12.04
CA ALA A 174 3.64 3.91 11.23
C ALA A 174 2.56 5.00 11.06
N ALA A 175 2.31 5.81 12.09
CA ALA A 175 1.39 6.94 12.02
C ALA A 175 1.78 7.97 10.94
N ALA A 176 3.07 8.31 10.80
CA ALA A 176 3.54 9.19 9.74
C ALA A 176 3.25 8.62 8.34
N ALA A 177 3.49 7.32 8.14
CA ALA A 177 3.16 6.65 6.89
C ALA A 177 1.65 6.61 6.64
N LEU A 178 0.84 6.33 7.68
CA LEU A 178 -0.62 6.31 7.59
C LEU A 178 -1.19 7.65 7.15
N ALA A 179 -0.67 8.78 7.62
CA ALA A 179 -1.19 10.07 7.18
C ALA A 179 -0.94 10.35 5.71
N ILE A 180 0.24 9.99 5.20
CA ILE A 180 0.52 10.06 3.77
C ILE A 180 -0.49 9.20 3.01
N LEU A 181 -0.68 7.95 3.45
CA LEU A 181 -1.55 6.97 2.80
C LEU A 181 -3.06 7.26 2.97
N ALA A 182 -3.44 8.03 3.99
CA ALA A 182 -4.82 8.46 4.21
C ALA A 182 -5.20 9.65 3.32
N VAL A 183 -4.24 10.48 2.90
CA VAL A 183 -4.52 11.75 2.22
C VAL A 183 -4.11 11.73 0.76
N LEU A 184 -2.85 11.39 0.45
CA LEU A 184 -2.32 11.56 -0.91
C LEU A 184 -2.89 10.58 -1.95
N PRO A 185 -3.22 9.31 -1.62
CA PRO A 185 -3.78 8.35 -2.58
C PRO A 185 -5.06 8.78 -3.30
N VAL A 186 -5.87 9.69 -2.73
CA VAL A 186 -7.04 10.25 -3.40
C VAL A 186 -6.71 10.87 -4.77
N THR A 187 -5.51 11.41 -4.93
CA THR A 187 -5.05 12.02 -6.18
C THR A 187 -5.05 11.01 -7.34
N THR A 188 -4.70 9.75 -7.08
CA THR A 188 -4.72 8.68 -8.09
C THR A 188 -6.14 8.26 -8.43
N VAL A 189 -7.05 8.27 -7.46
CA VAL A 189 -8.48 8.01 -7.71
C VAL A 189 -9.05 9.08 -8.63
N ILE A 190 -8.82 10.35 -8.31
CA ILE A 190 -9.30 11.49 -9.12
C ILE A 190 -8.74 11.41 -10.55
N LEU A 191 -7.45 11.12 -10.69
CA LEU A 191 -6.81 10.97 -12.00
C LEU A 191 -7.46 9.86 -12.83
N ARG A 192 -7.67 8.67 -12.25
CA ARG A 192 -8.31 7.55 -12.95
C ARG A 192 -9.75 7.85 -13.36
N LEU A 193 -10.50 8.55 -12.51
CA LEU A 193 -11.87 8.96 -12.85
C LEU A 193 -11.90 9.99 -13.99
N ARG A 194 -10.96 10.96 -14.00
CA ARG A 194 -10.83 11.93 -15.09
C ARG A 194 -10.49 11.24 -16.41
N LEU A 195 -9.47 10.38 -16.40
CA LEU A 195 -9.07 9.58 -17.56
C LEU A 195 -10.23 8.76 -18.14
N ALA A 196 -11.03 8.14 -17.27
CA ALA A 196 -12.19 7.38 -17.70
C ALA A 196 -13.29 8.27 -18.28
N CYS A 197 -13.54 9.44 -17.67
CA CYS A 197 -14.52 10.39 -18.17
C CYS A 197 -14.14 10.90 -19.57
N ASP A 198 -12.88 11.29 -19.76
CA ASP A 198 -12.41 11.82 -21.03
C ASP A 198 -12.47 10.76 -22.13
N ALA A 199 -11.99 9.55 -21.85
CA ALA A 199 -12.01 8.47 -22.84
C ALA A 199 -13.41 7.92 -23.16
N LEU A 200 -14.39 8.07 -22.26
CA LEU A 200 -15.79 7.79 -22.55
C LEU A 200 -16.44 8.90 -23.40
N ARG A 201 -16.10 10.17 -23.17
CA ARG A 201 -16.60 11.30 -23.98
C ARG A 201 -16.15 11.21 -25.44
N ASP A 202 -14.92 10.78 -25.67
CA ASP A 202 -14.39 10.56 -27.01
C ASP A 202 -15.12 9.43 -27.74
N ARG A 203 -15.43 8.33 -27.03
CA ARG A 203 -16.21 7.21 -27.59
C ARG A 203 -17.60 7.62 -28.05
N ASP A 204 -18.26 8.49 -27.29
CA ASP A 204 -19.60 8.99 -27.61
C ASP A 204 -19.60 10.07 -28.72
N GLY A 205 -18.44 10.39 -29.32
CA GLY A 205 -18.32 11.35 -30.42
C GLY A 205 -18.64 12.80 -30.03
N ARG A 206 -18.70 13.10 -28.72
CA ARG A 206 -19.05 14.44 -28.21
C ARG A 206 -17.91 15.45 -28.34
N THR A 207 -16.70 14.96 -28.55
CA THR A 207 -15.48 15.75 -28.75
C THR A 207 -14.85 15.27 -30.05
N GLY A 208 -14.99 16.02 -31.15
CA GLY A 208 -14.22 15.79 -32.38
C GLY A 208 -12.71 16.04 -32.21
N ALA A 209 -12.24 16.19 -30.97
CA ALA A 209 -10.85 16.24 -30.59
C ALA A 209 -10.34 14.80 -30.49
N GLY A 210 -9.19 14.50 -31.11
CA GLY A 210 -8.55 13.19 -30.95
C GLY A 210 -8.28 12.84 -29.47
N PRO A 211 -7.82 11.61 -29.19
CA PRO A 211 -7.64 11.14 -27.82
C PRO A 211 -6.82 12.15 -26.99
N PRO A 212 -7.23 12.45 -25.74
CA PRO A 212 -6.55 13.42 -24.90
C PRO A 212 -5.07 13.04 -24.75
N PRO A 213 -4.16 14.02 -24.70
CA PRO A 213 -2.77 13.73 -24.44
C PRO A 213 -2.65 12.99 -23.10
N PRO A 214 -1.70 12.03 -22.98
CA PRO A 214 -1.52 11.31 -21.74
C PRO A 214 -1.24 12.31 -20.61
N PRO A 215 -1.84 12.12 -19.42
CA PRO A 215 -1.61 13.02 -18.31
C PRO A 215 -0.11 13.11 -18.02
N ARG A 216 0.34 14.30 -17.60
CA ARG A 216 1.72 14.52 -17.15
C ARG A 216 1.93 13.76 -15.84
N GLU A 217 2.29 12.49 -15.95
CA GLU A 217 2.59 11.61 -14.83
C GLU A 217 4.10 11.54 -14.59
N LEU A 218 4.47 11.33 -13.33
CA LEU A 218 5.84 10.95 -13.00
C LEU A 218 6.12 9.58 -13.59
N ARG A 219 7.06 9.51 -14.55
CA ARG A 219 7.49 8.22 -15.11
C ARG A 219 8.03 7.34 -13.99
N ARG A 220 7.38 6.20 -13.76
CA ARG A 220 7.81 5.23 -12.76
C ARG A 220 9.25 4.82 -12.97
N GLY A 221 10.05 4.83 -11.91
CA GLY A 221 11.50 4.58 -11.94
C GLY A 221 12.33 5.75 -12.51
N GLY A 222 11.72 6.84 -12.96
CA GLY A 222 12.43 8.05 -13.34
C GLY A 222 12.95 8.85 -12.14
N PRO A 223 13.89 9.79 -12.34
CA PRO A 223 14.54 10.53 -11.25
C PRO A 223 13.55 11.33 -10.41
N ALA A 224 12.58 12.02 -11.03
CA ALA A 224 11.57 12.79 -10.30
C ALA A 224 10.63 11.88 -9.46
N TYR A 225 10.33 10.69 -9.97
CA TYR A 225 9.54 9.69 -9.25
C TYR A 225 10.27 9.18 -8.02
N LEU A 226 11.55 8.82 -8.18
CA LEU A 226 12.40 8.36 -7.08
C LEU A 226 12.63 9.46 -6.05
N ALA A 227 12.82 10.71 -6.49
CA ALA A 227 12.95 11.86 -5.59
C ALA A 227 11.67 12.07 -4.76
N ALA A 228 10.48 11.95 -5.36
CA ALA A 228 9.22 12.03 -4.62
C ALA A 228 9.10 10.91 -3.57
N MET A 229 9.40 9.66 -3.94
CA MET A 229 9.42 8.53 -3.00
C MET A 229 10.42 8.75 -1.86
N ALA A 230 11.64 9.15 -2.19
CA ALA A 230 12.69 9.42 -1.22
C ALA A 230 12.31 10.56 -0.26
N ALA A 231 11.69 11.63 -0.77
CA ALA A 231 11.21 12.74 0.06
C ALA A 231 10.14 12.28 1.06
N MET A 232 9.20 11.41 0.65
CA MET A 232 8.19 10.87 1.56
C MET A 232 8.77 9.91 2.59
N ILE A 233 9.73 9.06 2.19
CA ILE A 233 10.43 8.16 3.13
C ILE A 233 11.25 8.98 4.14
N ALA A 234 11.97 10.01 3.69
CA ALA A 234 12.70 10.92 4.55
C ALA A 234 11.74 11.67 5.50
N TRP A 235 10.59 12.12 5.00
CA TRP A 235 9.55 12.72 5.82
C TRP A 235 9.05 11.77 6.90
N ILE A 236 8.79 10.49 6.57
CA ILE A 236 8.36 9.49 7.57
C ILE A 236 9.36 9.40 8.74
N GLY A 237 10.66 9.37 8.45
CA GLY A 237 11.68 9.30 9.49
C GLY A 237 11.89 10.60 10.28
N VAL A 238 11.62 11.76 9.68
CA VAL A 238 11.89 13.07 10.31
C VAL A 238 10.64 13.65 10.99
N ALA A 239 9.45 13.42 10.46
CA ALA A 239 8.21 14.04 10.92
C ALA A 239 7.97 13.89 12.44
N PRO A 240 8.18 12.71 13.07
CA PRO A 240 7.98 12.55 14.51
C PRO A 240 8.88 13.43 15.38
N ARG A 241 10.06 13.82 14.88
CA ARG A 241 10.95 14.78 15.55
C ARG A 241 10.44 16.22 15.46
N VAL A 242 9.68 16.54 14.42
CA VAL A 242 9.06 17.85 14.23
C VAL A 242 7.79 17.98 15.07
N TRP A 243 6.96 16.94 15.10
CA TRP A 243 5.73 16.93 15.87
C TRP A 243 5.44 15.53 16.43
N PRO A 244 5.35 15.37 17.76
CA PRO A 244 5.14 14.04 18.37
C PRO A 244 3.86 13.32 17.95
N ALA A 245 2.88 14.01 17.33
CA ALA A 245 1.69 13.42 16.73
C ALA A 245 2.02 12.24 15.82
N TRP A 246 3.12 12.33 15.08
CA TRP A 246 3.54 11.31 14.12
C TRP A 246 4.10 10.04 14.76
N TYR A 247 4.29 9.98 16.10
CA TYR A 247 4.50 8.72 16.84
C TYR A 247 3.18 7.97 17.14
N GLY A 248 2.03 8.61 16.93
CA GLY A 248 0.73 7.99 17.20
C GLY A 248 0.11 8.33 18.56
N THR A 249 0.66 9.29 19.31
CA THR A 249 0.28 9.56 20.71
C THR A 249 -0.63 10.78 20.91
N PRO A 250 -0.46 11.91 20.18
CA PRO A 250 -1.52 12.91 20.08
C PRO A 250 -2.75 12.43 19.27
N ASP A 251 -3.94 12.85 19.70
CA ASP A 251 -5.22 12.66 18.99
C ASP A 251 -5.82 14.03 18.59
N PRO A 252 -5.25 14.69 17.56
CA PRO A 252 -5.68 16.02 17.13
C PRO A 252 -7.14 16.05 16.65
N LEU A 253 -7.61 15.01 15.97
CA LEU A 253 -8.99 14.93 15.49
C LEU A 253 -9.99 14.89 16.64
N ARG A 254 -9.76 14.07 17.67
CA ARG A 254 -10.63 14.06 18.86
C ARG A 254 -10.64 15.44 19.52
N THR A 255 -9.46 16.03 19.71
CA THR A 255 -9.34 17.36 20.33
C THR A 255 -10.12 18.43 19.56
N PHE A 256 -10.01 18.39 18.22
CA PHE A 256 -10.76 19.28 17.34
C PHE A 256 -12.27 19.09 17.48
N LEU A 257 -12.75 17.84 17.39
CA LEU A 257 -14.18 17.53 17.48
C LEU A 257 -14.77 17.88 18.85
N THR A 258 -14.03 17.67 19.94
CA THR A 258 -14.49 18.06 21.28
C THR A 258 -14.61 19.57 21.44
N ARG A 259 -13.72 20.35 20.82
CA ARG A 259 -13.82 21.82 20.81
C ARG A 259 -15.02 22.29 19.98
N LEU A 260 -15.22 21.70 18.82
CA LEU A 260 -16.36 22.03 17.97
C LEU A 260 -17.70 21.76 18.68
N ALA A 261 -17.77 20.67 19.45
CA ALA A 261 -18.96 20.30 20.21
C ALA A 261 -19.17 21.14 21.48
N SER A 262 -18.12 21.77 22.04
CA SER A 262 -18.26 22.68 23.19
C SER A 262 -18.70 24.09 22.80
N ASP A 263 -18.54 24.45 21.53
CA ASP A 263 -18.87 25.77 21.00
C ASP A 263 -20.31 25.85 20.42
N THR A 264 -21.06 24.74 20.45
CA THR A 264 -22.47 24.62 20.02
C THR A 264 -23.41 24.44 21.19
#